data_AF-A0A0S8EC02-F1
#
_entry.id   AF-A0A0S8EC02-F1
#
_cell.length_a   1.000
_cell.length_b   1.000
_cell.length_c   1.000
_cell.angle_alpha   90.00
_cell.angle_beta   90.00
_cell.angle_gamma   90.00
#
_symmetry.space_group_name_H-M   'P 1'
#
loop_
_entity.id
_entity.type
_entity.pdbx_description
1 polymer ?
#
loop_
_entity_poly.entity_id
_entity_poly.type
_entity_poly.pdbx_seq_one_letter_code
_entity_poly.pdbx_strand_id
1 'polypeptide(L)' 'MRKNKLTYTSAITELEKIVEEIESGEIDVDVLTEKAKRASELIKFCKDRLRNTQKEVEKTLIDIADPKAEEE' A
#
# COMPACT_ATOMS: atom_id res chain seq x y z
N MET A 1 16.37 7.15 -16.31
CA MET A 1 15.50 6.10 -15.73
C MET A 1 14.69 6.69 -14.59
N ARG A 2 13.35 6.71 -14.69
CA ARG A 2 12.50 7.19 -13.59
C ARG A 2 12.59 6.14 -12.48
N LYS A 3 13.07 6.52 -11.29
CA LYS A 3 13.00 5.67 -10.09
C LYS A 3 11.54 5.27 -9.92
N ASN A 4 11.20 4.00 -10.17
CA ASN A 4 9.84 3.48 -10.03
C ASN A 4 9.42 3.66 -8.58
N LYS A 5 8.72 4.77 -8.29
CA LYS A 5 8.03 4.92 -7.02
C LYS A 5 7.00 3.79 -6.96
N LEU A 6 7.13 2.94 -5.95
CA LEU A 6 6.13 1.91 -5.67
C LEU A 6 4.76 2.60 -5.56
N THR A 7 3.79 2.16 -6.36
CA THR A 7 2.41 2.66 -6.30
C THR A 7 1.54 1.66 -5.54
N TYR A 8 0.41 2.12 -5.01
CA TYR A 8 -0.54 1.22 -4.34
C TYR A 8 -1.00 0.09 -5.26
N THR A 9 -1.40 0.43 -6.49
CA THR A 9 -1.83 -0.56 -7.49
C THR A 9 -0.73 -1.56 -7.81
N SER A 10 0.50 -1.09 -8.06
CA SER A 10 1.62 -2.01 -8.33
C SER A 10 1.92 -2.92 -7.14
N ALA A 11 1.83 -2.41 -5.90
CA ALA A 11 2.07 -3.19 -4.70
C ALA A 11 1.00 -4.28 -4.48
N ILE A 12 -0.27 -3.97 -4.76
CA ILE A 12 -1.36 -4.94 -4.70
C ILE A 12 -1.23 -6.00 -5.79
N THR A 13 -0.96 -5.62 -7.04
CA THR A 13 -0.75 -6.60 -8.12
C THR A 13 0.43 -7.52 -7.82
N GLU A 14 1.49 -7.01 -7.20
CA GLU A 14 2.62 -7.85 -6.77
C GLU A 14 2.21 -8.80 -5.64
N LEU A 15 1.41 -8.33 -4.68
CA LEU A 15 0.91 -9.14 -3.57
C LEU A 15 0.00 -10.28 -4.07
N GLU A 16 -0.91 -9.99 -5.00
CA GLU A 16 -1.79 -10.99 -5.63
C GLU A 16 -0.97 -12.10 -6.31
N LYS A 17 0.07 -11.74 -7.07
CA LYS A 17 0.97 -12.72 -7.69
C LYS A 17 1.69 -13.59 -6.66
N ILE A 18 2.14 -12.99 -5.56
CA ILE A 18 2.78 -13.74 -4.47
C ILE A 18 1.80 -14.77 -3.89
N VAL A 19 0.53 -14.38 -3.69
CA VAL A 19 -0.51 -15.29 -3.20
C VAL A 19 -0.75 -16.42 -4.19
N GLU A 20 -0.94 -16.11 -5.48
CA GLU A 20 -1.12 -17.13 -6.53
C GLU A 20 0.04 -18.13 -6.58
N GLU A 21 1.28 -17.65 -6.49
CA GLU A 21 2.47 -18.51 -6.47
C GLU A 21 2.50 -19.42 -5.23
N ILE A 22 2.11 -18.91 -4.05
CA ILE A 22 2.04 -19.69 -2.82
C ILE A 22 0.94 -20.75 -2.90
N GLU A 23 -0.24 -20.37 -3.43
CA GLU A 23 -1.39 -21.26 -3.58
C GLU A 23 -1.18 -22.36 -4.61
N SER A 24 -0.27 -22.15 -5.58
CA SER A 24 0.11 -23.18 -6.55
C SER A 24 0.71 -24.44 -5.92
N GLY A 25 1.28 -24.34 -4.72
CA GLY A 25 1.80 -25.48 -3.95
C GLY A 25 3.12 -26.06 -4.48
N GLU A 26 3.68 -25.54 -5.57
CA GLU A 26 4.95 -26.00 -6.16
C GLU A 26 6.17 -25.21 -5.66
N ILE A 27 6.00 -24.38 -4.63
CA ILE A 27 7.03 -23.47 -4.14
C ILE A 27 7.95 -24.14 -3.11
N ASP A 28 9.25 -23.93 -3.25
CA ASP A 28 10.25 -24.38 -2.28
C ASP A 28 10.13 -23.59 -0.96
N VAL A 29 10.46 -24.22 0.18
CA VAL A 29 10.31 -23.62 1.52
C VAL A 29 11.20 -22.38 1.72
N ASP A 30 12.38 -22.35 1.10
CA ASP A 30 13.27 -21.19 1.16
C ASP A 30 12.67 -20.02 0.35
N VAL A 31 12.06 -20.33 -0.80
CA VAL A 31 11.36 -19.34 -1.63
C VAL A 31 10.10 -18.83 -0.93
N LEU A 32 9.36 -19.69 -0.25
CA LEU A 32 8.17 -19.33 0.53
C LEU A 32 8.51 -18.27 1.58
N THR A 33 9.64 -18.44 2.27
CA THR A 33 10.10 -17.50 3.30
C THR A 33 10.37 -16.12 2.71
N GLU A 34 11.04 -16.05 1.56
CA GLU A 34 11.33 -14.79 0.88
C GLU A 34 10.06 -14.11 0.33
N LYS A 35 9.14 -14.90 -0.24
CA LYS A 35 7.83 -14.42 -0.71
C LYS A 35 6.98 -13.89 0.43
N ALA A 36 6.97 -14.56 1.58
CA ALA A 36 6.26 -14.12 2.78
C ALA A 36 6.82 -12.80 3.35
N LYS A 37 8.15 -12.65 3.38
CA LYS A 37 8.79 -11.37 3.76
C LYS A 37 8.37 -10.25 2.81
N ARG A 38 8.43 -10.51 1.50
CA ARG A 38 8.04 -9.54 0.48
C ARG A 38 6.58 -9.14 0.60
N ALA A 39 5.68 -10.10 0.79
CA ALA A 39 4.26 -9.83 1.03
C ALA A 39 4.05 -8.93 2.27
N SER A 40 4.78 -9.19 3.37
CA SER A 40 4.73 -8.36 4.57
C SER A 40 5.14 -6.90 4.31
N GLU A 41 6.20 -6.67 3.53
CA GLU A 41 6.62 -5.32 3.11
C GLU A 41 5.53 -4.61 2.29
N LEU A 42 4.95 -5.31 1.32
CA LEU A 42 3.89 -4.77 0.47
C LEU A 42 2.64 -4.41 1.28
N ILE A 43 2.23 -5.27 2.21
CA ILE A 43 1.10 -5.02 3.12
C ILE A 43 1.37 -3.78 3.97
N LYS A 44 2.57 -3.66 4.53
CA LYS A 44 2.96 -2.49 5.34
C LYS A 44 2.88 -1.21 4.51
N PHE A 45 3.44 -1.22 3.31
CA PHE A 45 3.37 -0.10 2.38
C PHE A 45 1.92 0.28 2.04
N CYS A 46 1.07 -0.70 1.74
CA CYS A 46 -0.34 -0.46 1.42
C CYS A 46 -1.10 0.17 2.60
N LYS A 47 -0.88 -0.34 3.83
CA LYS A 47 -1.47 0.21 5.05
C LYS A 47 -1.05 1.66 5.29
N ASP A 48 0.25 1.96 5.14
CA ASP A 48 0.75 3.32 5.31
C ASP A 48 0.17 4.28 4.27
N ARG A 49 0.04 3.83 3.02
CA ARG A 49 -0.60 4.60 1.95
C ARG A 49 -2.05 4.94 2.29
N LEU A 50 -2.84 3.94 2.67
CA LEU A 50 -4.25 4.12 3.02
C LEU A 50 -4.41 5.06 4.21
N ARG A 51 -3.59 4.90 5.25
CA ARG A 51 -3.63 5.76 6.43
C ARG A 51 -3.30 7.22 6.09
N ASN A 52 -2.31 7.45 5.24
CA ASN A 52 -1.97 8.81 4.80
C ASN A 52 -3.09 9.41 3.96
N THR A 53 -3.64 8.66 3.01
CA THR A 53 -4.78 9.12 2.20
C THR A 53 -5.99 9.43 3.07
N GLN A 54 -6.31 8.60 4.08
CA GLN A 54 -7.41 8.87 5.00
C GLN A 54 -7.22 10.20 5.74
N LYS A 55 -6.00 10.47 6.24
CA LYS A 55 -5.69 11.74 6.90
C LYS A 55 -5.81 12.94 5.97
N GLU A 56 -5.35 12.82 4.73
CA GLU A 56 -5.48 13.90 3.74
C GLU A 56 -6.94 14.19 3.42
N VAL A 57 -7.75 13.15 3.22
CA VAL A 57 -9.20 13.29 2.98
C VAL A 57 -9.89 13.93 4.18
N GLU A 58 -9.60 13.47 5.40
CA GLU A 58 -10.15 14.05 6.63
C GLU A 58 -9.81 15.54 6.76
N LYS A 59 -8.55 15.92 6.49
CA LYS A 59 -8.14 17.32 6.48
C LYS A 59 -8.91 18.13 5.43
N THR A 60 -8.99 17.64 4.19
CA THR A 60 -9.73 18.31 3.12
C THR A 60 -11.21 18.48 3.47
N LEU A 61 -11.83 17.50 4.13
CA LEU A 61 -13.22 17.61 4.58
C LEU A 61 -13.40 18.67 5.67
N ILE A 62 -12.44 18.81 6.60
CA ILE A 62 -12.44 19.88 7.61
C ILE A 62 -12.32 21.24 6.93
N ASP A 63 -11.37 21.38 6.00
CA ASP A 63 -11.13 22.63 5.25
C ASP A 63 -12.39 23.06 4.45
N ILE A 64 -13.18 22.11 3.93
CA ILE A 64 -14.45 22.38 3.22
C ILE A 64 -15.60 22.70 4.19
N ALA A 65 -15.62 22.06 5.36
CA ALA A 65 -16.70 22.20 6.32
C ALA A 65 -16.63 23.50 7.13
N ASP A 66 -15.45 24.12 7.24
CA ASP A 66 -15.23 25.35 8.00
C ASP A 66 -14.82 26.54 7.09
N PRO A 67 -15.78 27.29 6.52
CA PRO A 67 -15.50 28.39 5.60
C PRO A 67 -14.86 29.63 6.25
N LYS A 68 -14.42 29.58 7.53
CA LYS A 68 -13.86 30.71 8.27
C LYS A 68 -12.38 30.59 8.65
N ALA A 69 -11.67 29.55 8.22
CA ALA A 69 -10.26 29.34 8.59
C ALA A 69 -9.24 30.21 7.81
N GLU A 70 -9.68 31.07 6.89
CA GLU A 70 -8.80 32.00 6.13
C GLU A 70 -8.83 33.46 6.63
N GLU A 71 -9.57 33.79 7.70
CA GLU A 71 -9.58 35.12 8.31
C GLU A 71 -8.99 35.12 9.74
N GLU A 72 -7.68 34.91 9.86
CA GLU A 72 -6.85 35.47 10.96
C GLU A 72 -5.37 35.59 10.55
#